data_AF-A0A353RK35-F1
#
_entry.id   AF-A0A353RK35-F1
#
_cell.length_a   1.000
_cell.length_b   1.000
_cell.length_c   1.000
_cell.angle_alpha   90.00
_cell.angle_beta   90.00
_cell.angle_gamma   90.00
#
_symmetry.space_group_name_H-M   'P 1'
#
loop_
_entity.id
_entity.type
_entity.pdbx_description
1 polymer ?
#
loop_
_entity_poly.entity_id
_entity_poly.type
_entity_poly.pdbx_seq_one_letter_code
_entity_poly.pdbx_strand_id
1 'polypeptide(L)'
;MIPILLCITSGILTGYLFRKTGFVKHTGILLSLVIMLLLFFLGVSVGNNEQIIDNFASIGLEAFILTAGGTLGSILCAKWVFERFFAGRKSRPEKNTQKDFVHQETCGGVATKESKTPL
;
A
#
# COMPACT_ATOMS: atom_id res chain seq x y z
N MET A 1 14.68 16.26 -1.18
CA MET A 1 13.82 15.60 -2.21
C MET A 1 14.62 14.96 -3.33
N ILE A 2 15.59 15.68 -3.92
CA ILE A 2 16.57 15.14 -4.88
C ILE A 2 17.21 13.79 -4.44
N PRO A 3 17.66 13.59 -3.19
CA PRO A 3 18.27 12.31 -2.78
C PRO A 3 17.33 11.11 -2.88
N ILE A 4 16.02 11.31 -2.69
CA ILE A 4 15.03 10.24 -2.77
C ILE A 4 14.88 9.79 -4.22
N LEU A 5 14.82 10.75 -5.15
CA LEU A 5 14.79 10.46 -6.58
C LEU A 5 16.05 9.69 -7.02
N LEU A 6 17.24 10.13 -6.58
CA LEU A 6 18.50 9.44 -6.88
C LEU A 6 18.53 8.02 -6.32
N CYS A 7 18.01 7.82 -5.10
CA CYS A 7 17.95 6.51 -4.46
C CYS A 7 17.03 5.55 -5.21
N ILE A 8 15.86 6.01 -5.68
CA ILE A 8 14.93 5.21 -6.49
C ILE A 8 15.57 4.82 -7.82
N THR A 9 16.18 5.77 -8.53
CA THR A 9 16.83 5.49 -9.83
C THR A 9 18.03 4.55 -9.69
N SER A 10 18.82 4.72 -8.62
CA SER A 10 19.95 3.84 -8.32
C SER A 10 19.49 2.42 -7.93
N GLY A 11 18.41 2.31 -7.14
CA GLY A 11 17.83 1.02 -6.76
C GLY A 11 17.33 0.22 -7.96
N ILE A 12 16.69 0.89 -8.93
CA ILE A 12 16.23 0.25 -10.18
C ILE A 12 17.43 -0.24 -11.01
N LEU A 13 18.47 0.58 -11.16
CA LEU A 13 19.67 0.22 -11.92
C LEU A 13 20.41 -0.98 -11.29
N THR A 14 20.54 -0.96 -9.97
CA THR A 14 21.16 -2.05 -9.18
C THR A 14 20.32 -3.32 -9.25
N GLY A 15 19.00 -3.20 -9.10
CA GLY A 15 18.07 -4.33 -9.20
C GLY A 15 18.05 -4.96 -10.61
N TYR A 16 18.25 -4.16 -11.66
CA TYR A 16 18.34 -4.66 -13.03
C TYR A 16 19.61 -5.50 -13.25
N LEU A 17 20.76 -5.08 -12.70
CA LEU A 17 22.01 -5.85 -12.75
C LEU A 17 21.92 -7.17 -11.95
N PHE A 18 21.23 -7.13 -10.80
CA PHE A 18 21.08 -8.29 -9.91
C PHE A 18 20.00 -9.30 -10.36
N ARG A 19 19.20 -8.97 -11.40
CA ARG A 19 18.13 -9.84 -11.91
C ARG A 19 18.63 -11.19 -12.46
N LYS A 20 19.93 -11.30 -12.79
CA LYS A 20 20.50 -12.52 -13.37
C LYS A 20 20.77 -13.63 -12.34
N THR A 21 20.79 -13.33 -11.04
CA THR A 21 21.01 -14.33 -9.99
C THR A 21 19.66 -14.82 -9.44
N GLY A 22 19.44 -16.13 -9.40
CA GLY A 22 18.19 -16.75 -8.92
C GLY A 22 17.84 -16.52 -7.44
N PHE A 23 18.53 -15.59 -6.78
CA PHE A 23 18.37 -15.21 -5.38
C PHE A 23 17.08 -14.42 -5.08
N VAL A 24 16.37 -13.97 -6.13
CA VAL A 24 15.14 -13.17 -6.04
C VAL A 24 14.02 -13.88 -5.26
N LYS A 25 14.05 -15.22 -5.19
CA LYS A 25 13.03 -16.00 -4.47
C LYS A 25 13.06 -15.80 -2.95
N HIS A 26 14.23 -15.51 -2.37
CA HIS A 26 14.37 -15.35 -0.92
C HIS A 26 14.07 -13.92 -0.45
N THR A 27 14.08 -12.95 -1.37
CA THR A 27 13.81 -11.54 -1.07
C THR A 27 12.43 -11.32 -0.44
N GLY A 28 11.40 -12.03 -0.91
CA GLY A 28 10.03 -11.88 -0.37
C GLY A 28 9.91 -12.34 1.08
N ILE A 29 10.55 -13.47 1.43
CA ILE A 29 10.58 -13.99 2.80
C ILE A 29 11.40 -13.07 3.71
N LEU A 30 12.54 -12.57 3.23
CA LEU A 30 13.39 -11.65 3.98
C LEU A 30 12.66 -10.32 4.26
N LEU A 31 11.95 -9.78 3.28
CA LEU A 31 11.12 -8.57 3.45
C LEU A 31 10.00 -8.81 4.46
N SER A 32 9.27 -9.91 4.34
CA SER A 32 8.19 -10.22 5.29
C SER A 32 8.72 -10.34 6.72
N LEU A 33 9.84 -11.07 6.90
CA LEU A 33 10.51 -11.22 8.20
C LEU A 33 10.96 -9.86 8.74
N VAL A 34 11.63 -9.03 7.93
CA VAL A 34 12.13 -7.73 8.39
C VAL A 34 11.00 -6.76 8.72
N ILE A 35 9.91 -6.74 7.95
CA ILE A 35 8.74 -5.90 8.24
C ILE A 35 8.11 -6.34 9.56
N MET A 36 7.91 -7.65 9.77
CA MET A 36 7.40 -8.18 11.04
C MET A 36 8.30 -7.77 12.21
N LEU A 37 9.62 -7.90 12.07
CA LEU A 37 10.59 -7.55 13.10
C LEU A 37 10.63 -6.04 13.36
N LEU A 38 10.60 -5.22 12.31
CA LEU A 38 10.58 -3.76 12.39
C LEU A 38 9.29 -3.24 13.03
N LEU A 39 8.13 -3.79 12.64
CA LEU A 39 6.84 -3.43 13.25
C LEU A 39 6.79 -3.84 14.72
N PHE A 40 7.36 -4.99 15.07
CA PHE A 40 7.47 -5.41 16.48
C PHE A 40 8.36 -4.45 17.29
N PHE A 41 9.55 -4.13 16.78
CA PHE A 41 10.47 -3.20 17.43
C PHE A 41 9.85 -1.81 17.57
N LEU A 42 9.15 -1.35 16.54
CA LEU A 42 8.45 -0.07 16.55
C LEU A 42 7.33 -0.08 17.59
N GLY A 43 6.57 -1.18 17.70
CA GLY A 43 5.54 -1.34 18.71
C GLY A 43 6.09 -1.28 20.14
N VAL A 44 7.18 -2.01 20.43
CA VAL A 44 7.82 -1.98 21.75
C VAL A 44 8.41 -0.60 22.07
N SER A 45 9.08 0.02 21.09
CA SER A 45 9.71 1.33 21.27
C SER A 45 8.69 2.44 21.53
N VAL A 46 7.56 2.41 20.82
CA VAL A 46 6.45 3.36 21.01
C VAL A 46 5.69 3.06 22.31
N GLY A 47 5.51 1.78 22.66
CA GLY A 47 4.77 1.34 23.84
C GLY A 47 5.44 1.62 25.19
N ASN A 48 6.78 1.65 25.24
CA ASN A 48 7.54 1.88 26.47
C ASN A 48 7.62 3.37 26.88
N ASN A 49 7.10 4.29 26.07
CA ASN A 49 7.17 5.73 26.35
C ASN A 49 5.78 6.28 26.66
N GLU A 50 5.49 6.54 27.93
CA GLU A 50 4.19 7.09 28.37
C GLU A 50 3.84 8.41 27.69
N GLN A 51 4.82 9.29 27.43
CA GLN A 51 4.55 10.50 26.64
C GLN A 51 4.09 10.19 25.22
N ILE A 52 4.69 9.19 24.57
CA ILE A 52 4.28 8.83 23.20
C ILE A 52 2.88 8.20 23.25
N ILE A 53 2.58 7.35 24.24
CA ILE A 53 1.28 6.68 24.37
C ILE A 53 0.13 7.68 24.56
N ASP A 54 0.34 8.72 25.38
CA ASP A 54 -0.65 9.77 25.62
C ASP A 54 -0.92 10.60 24.36
N ASN A 55 0.14 10.97 23.63
CA ASN A 55 0.00 11.68 22.36
C ASN A 55 -0.61 10.78 21.26
N PHE A 56 -0.38 9.47 21.31
CA PHE A 56 -0.90 8.52 20.33
C PHE A 56 -2.43 8.48 20.32
N ALA A 57 -3.07 8.60 21.48
CA ALA A 57 -4.54 8.69 21.58
C ALA A 57 -5.07 9.93 20.84
N SER A 58 -4.42 11.08 21.01
CA SER A 58 -4.78 12.32 20.32
C SER A 58 -4.54 12.23 18.81
N ILE A 59 -3.36 11.73 18.39
CA ILE A 59 -3.00 11.55 16.98
C ILE A 59 -3.94 10.54 16.31
N GLY A 60 -4.35 9.49 17.02
CA GLY A 60 -5.30 8.50 16.54
C GLY A 60 -6.67 9.09 16.24
N LEU A 61 -7.17 9.97 17.11
CA LEU A 61 -8.44 10.67 16.89
C LEU A 61 -8.34 11.66 15.72
N GLU A 62 -7.24 12.40 15.62
CA GLU A 62 -6.98 13.30 14.49
C GLU A 62 -6.90 12.53 13.17
N ALA A 63 -6.15 11.42 13.14
CA ALA A 63 -6.05 10.54 11.98
C ALA A 63 -7.39 9.90 11.61
N PHE A 64 -8.24 9.57 12.59
CA PHE A 64 -9.58 9.06 12.34
C PHE A 64 -10.46 10.10 11.65
N ILE A 65 -10.48 11.35 12.15
CA ILE A 65 -11.21 12.45 11.52
C ILE A 65 -10.67 12.73 10.12
N LEU A 66 -9.35 12.74 9.94
CA LEU A 66 -8.71 12.94 8.64
C LEU A 66 -9.08 11.82 7.65
N THR A 67 -9.06 10.57 8.08
CA THR A 67 -9.41 9.41 7.24
C THR A 67 -10.89 9.42 6.89
N ALA A 68 -11.77 9.70 7.85
CA ALA A 68 -13.20 9.80 7.62
C ALA A 68 -13.54 10.97 6.68
N GLY A 69 -12.98 12.15 6.95
CA GLY A 69 -13.14 13.34 6.11
C GLY A 69 -12.58 13.15 4.69
N GLY A 70 -11.39 12.56 4.57
CA GLY A 70 -10.75 12.24 3.28
C GLY A 70 -11.53 11.19 2.49
N THR A 71 -12.01 10.14 3.14
CA THR A 71 -12.81 9.08 2.50
C THR A 71 -14.17 9.62 2.05
N LEU A 72 -14.89 10.33 2.93
CA LEU A 72 -16.18 10.95 2.60
C LEU A 72 -16.01 12.01 1.51
N GLY A 73 -14.98 12.85 1.60
CA GLY A 73 -14.65 13.84 0.59
C GLY A 73 -14.33 13.21 -0.77
N SER A 74 -13.56 12.11 -0.79
CA SER A 74 -13.25 11.36 -2.01
C SER A 74 -14.50 10.76 -2.65
N ILE A 75 -15.38 10.13 -1.85
CA ILE A 75 -16.64 9.55 -2.34
C ILE A 75 -17.58 10.64 -2.87
N LEU A 76 -17.72 11.76 -2.14
CA LEU A 76 -18.56 12.89 -2.56
C LEU A 76 -18.03 13.52 -3.84
N CYS A 77 -16.71 13.71 -3.95
CA CYS A 77 -16.07 14.22 -5.15
C CYS A 77 -16.28 13.28 -6.34
N ALA A 78 -16.09 11.97 -6.15
CA ALA A 78 -16.33 10.98 -7.19
C ALA A 78 -17.79 10.98 -7.67
N LYS A 79 -18.75 11.08 -6.75
CA LYS A 79 -20.18 11.20 -7.11
C LYS A 79 -20.47 12.51 -7.84
N TRP A 80 -19.91 13.64 -7.38
CA TRP A 80 -20.13 14.94 -7.99
C TRP A 80 -19.53 15.04 -9.40
N VAL A 81 -18.31 14.51 -9.58
CA VAL A 81 -17.66 14.39 -10.90
C VAL A 81 -18.47 13.47 -11.81
N PHE A 82 -18.97 12.34 -11.31
CA PHE A 82 -19.79 11.43 -12.10
C PHE A 82 -21.10 12.09 -12.54
N GLU A 83 -21.84 12.73 -11.64
CA GLU A 83 -23.09 13.45 -12.00
C GLU A 83 -22.82 14.59 -12.99
N ARG A 84 -21.73 15.35 -12.83
CA ARG A 84 -21.42 16.48 -13.71
C ARG A 84 -20.89 16.06 -15.08
N PHE A 85 -20.11 14.97 -15.15
CA PHE A 85 -19.42 14.54 -16.36
C PHE A 85 -20.20 13.45 -17.13
N PHE A 86 -20.96 12.59 -16.45
CA PHE A 86 -21.73 11.49 -17.06
C PHE A 86 -23.22 11.81 -17.31
N ALA A 87 -23.75 12.97 -16.90
CA ALA A 87 -25.11 13.41 -17.23
C ALA A 87 -25.43 13.45 -18.75
N GLY A 88 -24.42 13.33 -19.63
CA GLY A 88 -24.61 13.23 -21.08
C GLY A 88 -24.46 11.83 -21.70
N ARG A 89 -24.04 10.79 -20.94
CA ARG A 89 -23.78 9.45 -21.50
C ARG A 89 -24.22 8.36 -20.52
N LYS A 90 -25.46 7.92 -20.67
CA LYS A 90 -26.04 6.72 -20.03
C LYS A 90 -25.20 5.48 -20.41
N SER A 91 -24.28 5.01 -19.58
CA SER A 91 -23.65 3.68 -19.71
C SER A 91 -22.91 3.21 -18.47
N ARG A 92 -23.50 2.16 -17.87
CA ARG A 92 -22.95 1.07 -17.04
C ARG A 92 -22.39 1.42 -15.64
N PRO A 93 -23.13 1.05 -14.56
CA PRO A 93 -22.60 1.12 -13.21
C PRO A 93 -21.64 -0.06 -13.00
N GLU A 94 -20.33 0.22 -12.93
CA GLU A 94 -19.34 -0.72 -12.42
C GLU A 94 -19.48 -0.78 -10.89
N LYS A 95 -20.44 -1.60 -10.44
CA LYS A 95 -20.68 -1.93 -9.05
C LYS A 95 -19.68 -2.98 -8.56
N ASN A 96 -18.38 -2.68 -8.45
CA ASN A 96 -17.47 -3.46 -7.61
C ASN A 96 -16.06 -2.83 -7.46
N THR A 97 -15.92 -1.77 -6.67
CA THR A 97 -14.59 -1.24 -6.30
C THR A 97 -14.45 -0.98 -4.79
N GLN A 98 -15.43 -1.47 -4.01
CA GLN A 98 -15.40 -1.43 -2.54
C GLN A 98 -15.05 -2.81 -1.95
N LYS A 99 -15.04 -3.89 -2.73
CA LYS A 99 -14.72 -5.25 -2.23
C LYS A 99 -13.24 -5.62 -2.35
N ASP A 100 -12.45 -4.89 -3.15
CA ASP A 100 -11.03 -5.22 -3.36
C ASP A 100 -10.11 -4.78 -2.22
N PHE A 101 -10.48 -3.73 -1.48
CA PHE A 101 -9.65 -3.25 -0.37
C PHE A 101 -9.75 -4.15 0.89
N VAL A 102 -10.77 -5.02 0.99
CA VAL A 102 -10.96 -5.91 2.16
C VAL A 102 -10.42 -7.32 1.91
N HIS A 103 -10.18 -7.73 0.66
CA HIS A 103 -9.77 -9.11 0.34
C HIS A 103 -8.35 -9.27 -0.23
N GLN A 104 -7.59 -8.16 -0.38
CA GLN A 104 -6.20 -8.20 -0.87
C GLN A 104 -5.14 -8.25 0.26
N GLU A 105 -5.53 -8.40 1.52
CA GLU A 105 -4.57 -8.63 2.62
C GLU A 105 -4.41 -10.13 2.97
N THR A 106 -5.25 -11.04 2.47
CA THR A 106 -5.26 -12.44 2.93
C THR A 106 -4.62 -13.46 1.98
N CYS A 107 -4.13 -13.07 0.80
CA CYS A 107 -3.40 -13.99 -0.09
C CYS A 107 -2.11 -13.37 -0.62
N GLY A 108 -1.19 -13.04 0.31
CA GLY A 108 0.25 -13.08 0.06
C GLY A 108 0.74 -14.52 -0.17
N GLY A 109 0.05 -15.27 -1.03
CA GLY A 109 0.43 -16.58 -1.52
C GLY A 109 1.06 -16.39 -2.89
N VAL A 110 2.39 -16.49 -2.92
CA VAL A 110 3.24 -16.43 -4.11
C VAL A 110 2.80 -17.50 -5.12
N ALA A 111 1.87 -17.14 -6.02
CA ALA A 111 1.50 -17.95 -7.17
C ALA A 111 2.54 -17.75 -8.28
N THR A 112 3.68 -18.43 -8.10
CA THR A 112 4.66 -18.65 -9.16
C THR A 112 4.07 -19.65 -10.16
N LYS A 113 3.37 -19.19 -11.20
CA LYS A 113 3.09 -20.01 -12.38
C LYS A 113 2.93 -19.10 -13.59
N GLU A 114 3.79 -19.33 -14.59
CA GLU A 114 3.56 -19.25 -16.05
C GLU A 114 4.89 -18.92 -16.75
N SER A 115 5.83 -19.86 -16.70
CA SER A 115 6.86 -20.00 -17.74
C SER A 115 6.42 -21.14 -18.63
N LYS A 116 5.47 -20.86 -19.53
CA LYS A 116 5.23 -21.68 -20.72
C LYS A 116 6.00 -21.02 -21.86
N THR A 117 7.14 -21.58 -22.19
CA THR A 117 7.90 -21.28 -23.41
C THR A 117 7.37 -22.22 -24.49
N PRO A 118 6.84 -21.70 -25.62
CA PRO A 118 6.85 -22.44 -26.87
C PRO A 118 7.68 -21.67 -27.91
N LEU A 119 8.90 -22.13 -28.14
CA LEU A 119 9.38 -22.61 -29.45
C LEU A 119 10.78 -23.19 -29.31
#